data_AF-A0ABD6C9F1-F1
#
_entry.id   AF-A0ABD6C9F1-F1
#
_cell.length_a   1.000
_cell.length_b   1.000
_cell.length_c   1.000
_cell.angle_alpha   90.00
_cell.angle_beta   90.00
_cell.angle_gamma   90.00
#
_symmetry.space_group_name_H-M   'P 1'
#
loop_
_entity.id
_entity.type
_entity.pdbx_description
1 polymer ?
#
loop_
_entity_poly.entity_id
_entity_poly.type
_entity_poly.pdbx_seq_one_letter_code
_entity_poly.pdbx_strand_id
1 'polypeptide(L)'
;MPEWFRPKFGLLLGGFPVVLLWIVGFRDGQLLVLLALTWALGGWLTARQWEVWNGQGPEKLWGILAGILPFAVGKYGVHGGLPLSNEQEYALQLLVFGVGLTAVGLGVEMGTSAEKS
;
A
#
# COMPACT_ATOMS: atom_id res chain seq x y z
N MET A 1 -17.49 3.63 14.37
CA MET A 1 -16.17 3.90 13.74
C MET A 1 -15.58 5.18 14.34
N PRO A 2 -14.29 5.19 14.72
CA PRO A 2 -13.62 6.40 15.21
C PRO A 2 -13.44 7.45 14.10
N GLU A 3 -13.71 8.73 14.39
CA GLU A 3 -13.74 9.81 13.38
C GLU A 3 -12.41 10.14 12.66
N TRP A 4 -11.30 9.52 13.07
CA TRP A 4 -9.98 9.73 12.50
C TRP A 4 -9.69 8.88 11.24
N PHE A 5 -10.56 7.91 10.90
CA PHE A 5 -10.50 7.09 9.68
C PHE A 5 -10.89 7.82 8.36
N ARG A 6 -10.93 9.15 8.38
CA ARG A 6 -11.26 9.99 7.22
C ARG A 6 -10.28 9.76 6.05
N PRO A 7 -10.62 10.16 4.81
CA PRO A 7 -9.71 10.18 3.65
C PRO A 7 -8.34 10.83 3.91
N LYS A 8 -8.22 11.61 4.99
CA LYS A 8 -6.97 12.12 5.56
C LYS A 8 -5.94 11.02 5.84
N PHE A 9 -6.34 9.83 6.29
CA PHE A 9 -5.40 8.73 6.57
C PHE A 9 -4.76 8.20 5.29
N GLY A 10 -5.57 8.04 4.22
CA GLY A 10 -5.05 7.79 2.88
C GLY A 10 -4.10 8.89 2.45
N LEU A 11 -4.48 10.16 2.58
CA LEU A 11 -3.62 11.28 2.20
C LEU A 11 -2.26 11.27 2.92
N LEU A 12 -2.25 10.96 4.22
CA LEU A 12 -1.02 10.84 5.03
C LEU A 12 -0.13 9.69 4.53
N LEU A 13 -0.72 8.52 4.30
CA LEU A 13 0.01 7.36 3.77
C LEU A 13 0.49 7.58 2.34
N GLY A 14 -0.26 8.31 1.50
CA GLY A 14 0.15 8.70 0.16
C GLY A 14 1.35 9.65 0.15
N GLY A 15 1.41 10.58 1.11
CA GLY A 15 2.53 11.52 1.25
C GLY A 15 3.82 10.86 1.73
N PHE A 16 3.73 9.82 2.57
CA PHE A 16 4.89 9.17 3.18
C PHE A 16 5.97 8.70 2.19
N PRO A 17 5.67 7.85 1.18
CA PRO A 17 6.69 7.35 0.27
C PRO A 17 7.21 8.44 -0.68
N VAL A 18 6.40 9.45 -0.99
CA VAL A 18 6.83 10.63 -1.77
C VAL A 18 7.88 11.43 -1.01
N VAL A 19 7.67 11.67 0.29
CA VAL A 19 8.63 12.36 1.14
C VAL A 19 9.93 11.56 1.25
N LEU A 20 9.85 10.24 1.44
CA LEU A 20 11.04 9.38 1.47
C LEU A 20 11.85 9.48 0.18
N LEU A 21 11.19 9.36 -0.98
CA LEU A 21 11.84 9.47 -2.28
C LEU A 21 12.41 10.87 -2.54
N TRP A 22 11.73 11.90 -2.04
CA TRP A 22 12.21 13.27 -2.15
C TRP A 22 13.52 13.50 -1.38
N ILE A 23 13.66 12.90 -0.19
CA ILE A 23 14.85 12.97 0.67
C ILE A 23 16.05 12.29 0.00
N VAL A 24 15.85 11.16 -0.68
CA VAL A 24 16.92 10.44 -1.40
C VAL A 24 17.22 11.00 -2.79
N GLY A 25 16.66 12.17 -3.13
CA GLY A 25 16.98 12.87 -4.37
C GLY A 25 16.26 12.35 -5.61
N PHE A 26 15.26 11.46 -5.47
CA PHE A 26 14.45 11.01 -6.59
C PHE A 26 13.49 12.13 -7.04
N ARG A 27 13.36 12.31 -8.37
CA ARG A 27 12.67 13.47 -8.98
C ARG A 27 11.73 13.13 -10.14
N ASP A 28 11.48 11.85 -10.42
CA ASP A 28 10.48 11.49 -11.43
C ASP A 28 9.07 11.82 -10.92
N GLY A 29 8.50 12.90 -11.43
CA GLY A 29 7.20 13.38 -11.00
C GLY A 29 6.05 12.42 -11.32
N GLN A 30 6.11 11.69 -12.43
CA GLN A 30 5.05 10.75 -12.80
C GLN A 30 5.01 9.58 -11.82
N LEU A 31 6.17 9.01 -11.52
CA LEU A 31 6.26 7.91 -10.57
C LEU A 31 5.89 8.35 -9.15
N LEU A 32 6.30 9.55 -8.73
CA LEU A 32 5.89 10.12 -7.44
C LEU A 32 4.37 10.30 -7.32
N VAL A 33 3.70 10.74 -8.39
CA VAL A 33 2.23 10.88 -8.40
C VAL A 33 1.55 9.51 -8.30
N LEU A 34 1.99 8.53 -9.10
CA LEU A 34 1.44 7.17 -9.03
C LEU A 34 1.64 6.54 -7.65
N LEU A 35 2.81 6.76 -7.06
CA LEU A 35 3.12 6.30 -5.71
C LEU A 35 2.20 6.95 -4.67
N ALA A 36 1.99 8.26 -4.76
CA ALA A 36 1.09 8.99 -3.88
C ALA A 36 -0.34 8.44 -3.97
N LEU A 37 -0.84 8.23 -5.19
CA LEU A 37 -2.20 7.75 -5.43
C LEU A 37 -2.40 6.32 -4.93
N THR A 38 -1.47 5.41 -5.25
CA THR A 38 -1.56 4.00 -4.84
C THR A 38 -1.47 3.86 -3.33
N TRP A 39 -0.55 4.55 -2.68
CA TRP A 39 -0.46 4.53 -1.22
C TRP A 39 -1.65 5.23 -0.54
N ALA A 40 -2.18 6.30 -1.13
CA ALA A 40 -3.35 6.96 -0.58
C ALA A 40 -4.60 6.10 -0.69
N LEU A 41 -4.82 5.48 -1.84
CA LEU A 41 -5.95 4.59 -2.08
C LEU A 41 -5.84 3.32 -1.23
N GLY A 42 -4.70 2.63 -1.27
CA GLY A 42 -4.44 1.44 -0.47
C GLY A 42 -4.56 1.74 1.03
N GLY A 43 -3.91 2.81 1.49
CA GLY A 43 -4.01 3.26 2.88
C GLY A 43 -5.43 3.58 3.31
N TRP A 44 -6.21 4.26 2.46
CA TRP A 44 -7.62 4.55 2.74
C TRP A 44 -8.48 3.28 2.78
N LEU A 45 -8.32 2.36 1.83
CA LEU A 45 -9.07 1.09 1.78
C LEU A 45 -8.74 0.20 2.96
N THR A 46 -7.46 0.02 3.27
CA THR A 46 -7.02 -0.73 4.46
C THR A 46 -7.60 -0.10 5.71
N ALA A 47 -7.58 1.23 5.81
CA ALA A 47 -8.14 1.90 6.96
C ALA A 47 -9.66 1.70 7.07
N ARG A 48 -10.40 1.80 5.97
CA ARG A 48 -11.86 1.60 5.98
C ARG A 48 -12.27 0.20 6.44
N GLN A 49 -11.45 -0.80 6.16
CA GLN A 49 -11.69 -2.20 6.50
C GLN A 49 -10.97 -2.63 7.78
N TRP A 50 -10.62 -1.69 8.67
CA TRP A 50 -9.86 -1.94 9.91
C TRP A 50 -10.38 -3.09 10.77
N GLU A 51 -11.71 -3.26 10.84
CA GLU A 51 -12.33 -4.34 11.60
C GLU A 51 -12.01 -5.72 11.02
N VAL A 52 -11.94 -5.85 9.68
CA VAL A 52 -11.54 -7.09 9.00
C VAL A 52 -10.08 -7.42 9.30
N TRP A 53 -9.22 -6.40 9.34
CA TRP A 53 -7.79 -6.59 9.61
C TRP A 53 -7.49 -6.92 11.08
N ASN A 54 -8.34 -6.46 12.00
CA ASN A 54 -8.23 -6.69 13.44
C ASN A 54 -9.13 -7.81 13.98
N GLY A 55 -9.63 -8.68 13.09
CA GLY A 55 -10.35 -9.89 13.48
C GLY A 55 -9.57 -10.76 14.46
N GLN A 56 -10.26 -11.70 15.09
CA GLN A 56 -9.64 -12.66 16.02
C GLN A 56 -9.40 -14.01 15.32
N GLY A 57 -8.35 -14.73 15.73
CA GLY A 57 -8.06 -16.07 15.18
C GLY A 57 -7.50 -16.04 13.75
N PRO A 58 -7.96 -16.92 12.84
CA PRO A 58 -7.38 -17.08 11.49
C PRO A 58 -7.51 -15.83 10.60
N GLU A 59 -8.51 -14.99 10.84
CA GLU A 59 -8.69 -13.71 10.13
C GLU A 59 -7.52 -12.75 10.35
N LYS A 60 -6.96 -12.74 11.57
CA LYS A 60 -5.78 -11.94 11.92
C LYS A 60 -4.55 -12.36 11.12
N LEU A 61 -4.39 -13.66 10.87
CA LEU A 61 -3.28 -14.19 10.05
C LEU A 61 -3.40 -13.65 8.62
N TRP A 62 -4.60 -13.69 8.04
CA TRP A 62 -4.83 -13.16 6.69
C TRP A 62 -4.61 -11.65 6.62
N GLY A 63 -5.00 -10.89 7.63
CA GLY A 63 -4.71 -9.46 7.70
C GLY A 63 -3.21 -9.13 7.83
N ILE A 64 -2.44 -9.96 8.54
CA ILE A 64 -0.98 -9.83 8.59
C ILE A 64 -0.35 -10.18 7.24
N LEU A 65 -0.77 -11.29 6.61
CA LEU A 65 -0.28 -11.71 5.30
C LEU A 65 -0.60 -10.68 4.20
N ALA A 66 -1.76 -10.05 4.28
CA ALA A 66 -2.19 -8.95 3.42
C ALA A 66 -1.22 -7.76 3.41
N GLY A 67 -0.51 -7.49 4.50
CA GLY A 67 0.54 -6.46 4.56
C GLY A 67 1.93 -7.00 4.21
N ILE A 68 2.29 -8.16 4.77
CA ILE A 68 3.63 -8.75 4.60
C ILE A 68 3.88 -9.17 3.16
N LEU A 69 2.89 -9.75 2.47
CA LEU A 69 3.09 -10.29 1.13
C LEU A 69 3.38 -9.16 0.11
N PRO A 70 2.59 -8.07 0.02
CA PRO A 70 2.95 -6.92 -0.82
C PRO A 70 4.31 -6.32 -0.48
N PHE A 71 4.66 -6.24 0.81
CA PHE A 71 5.98 -5.75 1.23
C PHE A 71 7.10 -6.67 0.75
N ALA A 72 6.97 -7.98 0.95
CA ALA A 72 7.96 -8.98 0.54
C ALA A 72 8.12 -9.02 -0.99
N VAL A 73 7.01 -8.95 -1.73
CA VAL A 73 7.02 -8.91 -3.21
C VAL A 73 7.69 -7.62 -3.69
N GLY A 74 7.37 -6.47 -3.08
CA GLY A 74 8.07 -5.22 -3.38
C GLY A 74 9.57 -5.36 -3.13
N LYS A 75 9.97 -5.79 -1.92
CA LYS A 75 11.37 -5.79 -1.50
C LYS A 75 12.24 -6.83 -2.20
N TYR A 76 11.72 -8.02 -2.45
CA TYR A 76 12.48 -9.17 -2.97
C TYR A 76 12.13 -9.53 -4.40
N GLY A 77 10.97 -9.10 -4.92
CA GLY A 77 10.57 -9.33 -6.30
C GLY A 77 11.22 -8.36 -7.29
N VAL A 78 11.56 -7.15 -6.84
CA VAL A 78 12.39 -6.22 -7.63
C VAL A 78 13.85 -6.62 -7.46
N HIS A 79 14.41 -7.31 -8.46
CA HIS A 79 15.77 -7.83 -8.39
C HIS A 79 16.81 -6.78 -8.81
N GLY A 80 17.96 -6.75 -8.12
CA GLY A 80 19.07 -5.83 -8.42
C GLY A 80 19.79 -6.08 -9.76
N GLY A 81 19.40 -7.11 -10.51
CA GLY A 81 19.87 -7.32 -11.89
C GLY A 81 19.18 -6.44 -12.94
N LEU A 82 18.22 -5.59 -12.54
CA LEU A 82 17.59 -4.64 -13.45
C LEU A 82 18.56 -3.48 -13.75
N PRO A 83 18.55 -2.93 -14.98
CA PRO A 83 19.34 -1.75 -15.33
C PRO A 83 18.70 -0.47 -14.76
N LEU A 84 18.52 -0.43 -13.44
CA LEU A 84 17.94 0.67 -12.69
C LEU A 84 18.98 1.24 -11.72
N SER A 85 18.91 2.55 -11.46
CA SER A 85 19.65 3.13 -10.34
C SER A 85 19.07 2.65 -9.01
N ASN A 86 19.84 2.77 -7.92
CA ASN A 86 19.38 2.39 -6.58
C ASN A 86 18.09 3.15 -6.18
N GLU A 87 17.97 4.42 -6.57
CA GLU A 87 16.79 5.24 -6.29
C GLU A 87 15.57 4.77 -7.09
N GLN A 88 15.77 4.42 -8.37
CA GLN A 88 14.71 3.87 -9.22
C GLN A 88 14.25 2.50 -8.73
N GLU A 89 15.19 1.64 -8.32
CA GLU A 89 14.88 0.34 -7.74
C GLU A 89 14.04 0.51 -6.47
N TYR A 90 14.47 1.39 -5.56
CA TYR A 90 13.75 1.66 -4.32
C TYR A 90 12.35 2.25 -4.58
N ALA A 91 12.24 3.18 -5.53
CA ALA A 91 10.96 3.74 -5.92
C ALA A 91 10.01 2.70 -6.51
N LEU A 92 10.54 1.75 -7.31
CA LEU A 92 9.79 0.63 -7.86
C LEU A 92 9.35 -0.35 -6.76
N GLN A 93 10.21 -0.66 -5.78
CA GLN A 93 9.86 -1.49 -4.62
C GLN A 93 8.67 -0.89 -3.86
N LEU A 94 8.70 0.43 -3.60
CA LEU A 94 7.61 1.14 -2.94
C LEU A 94 6.33 1.19 -3.78
N LEU A 95 6.43 1.32 -5.10
CA LEU A 95 5.28 1.31 -6.01
C LEU A 95 4.60 -0.05 -6.02
N VAL A 96 5.37 -1.14 -6.16
CA VAL A 96 4.86 -2.52 -6.12
C VAL A 96 4.15 -2.77 -4.80
N PHE A 97 4.72 -2.30 -3.69
CA PHE A 97 4.08 -2.41 -2.39
C PHE A 97 2.74 -1.64 -2.34
N GLY A 98 2.71 -0.38 -2.77
CA GLY A 98 1.49 0.43 -2.79
C GLY A 98 0.36 -0.16 -3.65
N VAL A 99 0.72 -0.70 -4.83
CA VAL A 99 -0.21 -1.41 -5.72
C VAL A 99 -0.74 -2.67 -5.04
N GLY A 100 0.13 -3.46 -4.43
CA GLY A 100 -0.27 -4.68 -3.71
C GLY A 100 -1.21 -4.38 -2.54
N LEU A 101 -0.92 -3.34 -1.75
CA LEU A 101 -1.79 -2.89 -0.67
C LEU A 101 -3.18 -2.45 -1.19
N THR A 102 -3.19 -1.73 -2.31
CA THR A 102 -4.44 -1.32 -2.99
C THR A 102 -5.24 -2.53 -3.45
N ALA A 103 -4.60 -3.49 -4.12
CA ALA A 103 -5.26 -4.69 -4.62
C ALA A 103 -5.89 -5.52 -3.49
N VAL A 104 -5.16 -5.65 -2.38
CA VAL A 104 -5.66 -6.34 -1.18
C VAL A 104 -6.85 -5.61 -0.56
N GLY A 105 -6.77 -4.28 -0.44
CA GLY A 105 -7.89 -3.46 0.05
C GLY A 105 -9.14 -3.58 -0.83
N LEU A 106 -8.98 -3.57 -2.16
CA LEU A 106 -10.06 -3.77 -3.12
C LEU A 106 -10.66 -5.19 -3.00
N GLY A 107 -9.82 -6.20 -2.87
CA GLY A 107 -10.27 -7.58 -2.69
C GLY A 107 -11.16 -7.77 -1.46
N VAL A 108 -10.81 -7.13 -0.34
CA VAL A 108 -11.62 -7.13 0.89
C VAL A 108 -12.91 -6.34 0.71
N GLU A 109 -12.87 -5.17 0.08
CA GLU A 109 -14.09 -4.39 -0.21
C GLU A 109 -15.06 -5.20 -1.08
N MET A 110 -14.57 -5.89 -2.11
CA MET A 110 -15.39 -6.75 -2.97
C MET A 110 -15.96 -7.94 -2.21
N GLY A 111 -15.14 -8.64 -1.42
CA GLY A 111 -15.58 -9.80 -0.65
C GLY A 111 -16.66 -9.44 0.38
N THR A 112 -16.44 -8.36 1.14
CA THR A 112 -17.40 -7.88 2.14
C THR A 112 -18.70 -7.33 1.52
N SER A 113 -18.63 -6.79 0.30
CA SER A 113 -19.83 -6.34 -0.44
C SER A 113 -20.64 -7.52 -0.96
N ALA A 114 -19.97 -8.59 -1.40
CA ALA A 114 -20.63 -9.80 -1.88
C ALA A 114 -21.35 -10.57 -0.77
N GLU A 115 -20.81 -10.60 0.45
CA GLU A 115 -21.42 -11.28 1.60
C GLU A 115 -22.71 -10.61 2.10
N LYS A 116 -22.88 -9.30 1.82
CA LYS A 116 -24.05 -8.51 2.25
C LYS A 116 -25.20 -8.53 1.24
N SER A 117 -25.01 -9.14 0.07
CA SER A 117 -26.01 -9.25 -1.01
C SER A 117 -26.75 -10.57 -0.96
#